data_AF-A0A8B3GQ61-F1
#
_entry.id   AF-A0A8B3GQ61-F1
#
_cell.length_a   1.000
_cell.length_b   1.000
_cell.length_c   1.000
_cell.angle_alpha   90.00
_cell.angle_beta   90.00
_cell.angle_gamma   90.00
#
_symmetry.space_group_name_H-M   'P 1'
#
loop_
_entity.id
_entity.type
_entity.pdbx_description
1 polymer ?
#
loop_
_entity_poly.entity_id
_entity_poly.type
_entity_poly.pdbx_seq_one_letter_code
_entity_poly.pdbx_strand_id
1 'polypeptide(L)'
;MSLPQNFTVALSSALGKGATKLITDAGGVVDGKNIRMWGYFNFGKFFGSYGFFTVMIMGGIAMTLYIWLMKKNVTIKMPEAVPPAIAKAFTGIIPATAALYLAGVINYLISLNKTTVIEFIATLIQEPLLNMSQGFWAVLLMTLLVQIFWFFGLHGTNVLGPVLDSIWLTAQIANMNAFMKGEALPFVWTRNAFDLYA
;
A
#
# COMPACT_ATOMS: atom_id res chain seq x y z
N MET A 1 -11.03 -7.48 -11.39
CA MET A 1 -11.05 -6.87 -10.04
C MET A 1 -10.44 -7.90 -9.09
N SER A 2 -9.23 -7.68 -8.59
CA SER A 2 -8.45 -8.70 -7.83
C SER A 2 -8.61 -8.57 -6.32
N LEU A 3 -9.03 -7.41 -5.81
CA LEU A 3 -9.23 -7.22 -4.38
C LEU A 3 -10.52 -7.92 -3.94
N PRO A 4 -10.50 -8.71 -2.85
CA PRO A 4 -11.66 -9.42 -2.39
C PRO A 4 -12.75 -8.42 -1.99
N GLN A 5 -13.87 -8.47 -2.69
CA GLN A 5 -15.08 -7.70 -2.40
C GLN A 5 -16.10 -8.49 -1.56
N ASN A 6 -15.68 -9.67 -1.10
CA ASN A 6 -16.50 -10.57 -0.31
C ASN A 6 -16.07 -10.45 1.15
N PHE A 7 -17.02 -10.14 2.02
CA PHE A 7 -16.83 -10.26 3.47
C PHE A 7 -17.36 -11.60 3.92
N THR A 8 -16.59 -12.32 4.75
CA THR A 8 -17.03 -13.57 5.38
C THR A 8 -17.06 -13.38 6.90
N VAL A 9 -18.22 -13.55 7.52
CA VAL A 9 -18.37 -13.63 8.98
C VAL A 9 -18.55 -15.07 9.37
N ALA A 10 -17.70 -15.57 10.26
CA ALA A 10 -17.92 -16.83 10.95
C ALA A 10 -18.69 -16.54 12.26
N LEU A 11 -19.92 -17.05 12.36
CA LEU A 11 -20.75 -16.95 13.55
C LEU A 11 -20.38 -18.05 14.56
N SER A 12 -20.59 -17.77 15.85
CA SER A 12 -20.40 -18.77 16.92
C SER A 12 -21.39 -19.95 16.82
N SER A 13 -22.60 -19.68 16.32
CA SER A 13 -23.68 -20.65 16.13
C SER A 13 -24.37 -20.48 14.78
N ALA A 14 -25.07 -21.53 14.33
CA ALA A 14 -25.81 -21.48 13.07
C ALA A 14 -27.04 -20.58 13.20
N LEU A 15 -27.37 -19.87 12.11
CA LEU A 15 -28.56 -19.02 12.06
C LEU A 15 -29.85 -19.85 11.99
N GLY A 16 -30.91 -19.36 12.62
CA GLY A 16 -32.25 -19.89 12.42
C GLY A 16 -32.76 -19.62 11.00
N LYS A 17 -33.66 -20.48 10.50
CA LYS A 17 -34.17 -20.45 9.11
C LYS A 17 -34.69 -19.08 8.66
N GLY A 18 -35.31 -18.30 9.56
CA GLY A 18 -35.80 -16.96 9.26
C GLY A 18 -34.66 -15.95 8.99
N ALA A 19 -33.60 -15.99 9.80
CA ALA A 19 -32.42 -15.15 9.61
C ALA A 19 -31.62 -15.57 8.37
N THR A 20 -31.51 -16.87 8.11
CA THR A 20 -30.92 -17.38 6.86
C THR A 20 -31.65 -16.83 5.64
N LYS A 21 -32.99 -16.89 5.63
CA LYS A 21 -33.79 -16.37 4.52
C LYS A 21 -33.63 -14.86 4.34
N LEU A 22 -33.66 -14.07 5.41
CA LEU A 22 -33.46 -12.62 5.33
C LEU A 22 -32.10 -12.24 4.74
N ILE A 23 -31.02 -12.94 5.13
CA ILE A 23 -29.69 -12.68 4.60
C ILE A 23 -29.58 -13.10 3.13
N THR A 24 -30.19 -14.22 2.75
CA THR A 24 -30.24 -14.68 1.35
C THR A 24 -31.07 -13.76 0.46
N ASP A 25 -32.22 -13.28 0.94
CA ASP A 25 -33.07 -12.32 0.23
C ASP A 25 -32.37 -10.95 0.07
N ALA A 26 -31.48 -10.59 1.02
CA ALA A 26 -30.60 -9.42 0.94
C ALA A 26 -29.35 -9.63 0.06
N GLY A 27 -29.20 -10.78 -0.61
CA GLY A 27 -28.09 -11.09 -1.53
C GLY A 27 -26.84 -11.69 -0.87
N GLY A 28 -26.92 -12.12 0.39
CA GLY A 28 -25.85 -12.82 1.11
C GLY A 28 -25.95 -14.35 1.01
N VAL A 29 -24.81 -15.04 0.94
CA VAL A 29 -24.75 -16.51 0.96
C VAL A 29 -24.49 -16.98 2.38
N VAL A 30 -25.37 -17.83 2.91
CA VAL A 30 -25.20 -18.45 4.23
C VAL A 30 -24.79 -19.91 4.04
N ASP A 31 -23.57 -20.26 4.45
CA ASP A 31 -23.01 -21.60 4.41
C ASP A 31 -22.71 -22.07 5.85
N GLY A 32 -23.72 -22.69 6.46
CA GLY A 32 -23.70 -23.11 7.87
C GLY A 32 -23.51 -21.95 8.83
N LYS A 33 -22.29 -21.81 9.38
CA LYS A 33 -21.91 -20.71 10.28
C LYS A 33 -21.30 -19.50 9.55
N ASN A 34 -21.04 -19.62 8.25
CA ASN A 34 -20.37 -18.58 7.48
C ASN A 34 -21.40 -17.76 6.71
N ILE A 35 -21.42 -16.45 6.90
CA ILE A 35 -22.15 -15.51 6.04
C ILE A 35 -21.15 -14.88 5.08
N ARG A 36 -21.41 -14.96 3.78
CA ARG A 36 -20.65 -14.28 2.73
C ARG A 36 -21.52 -13.22 2.07
N MET A 37 -21.04 -11.98 1.99
CA MET A 37 -21.75 -10.91 1.27
C MET A 37 -20.80 -10.26 0.28
N TRP A 38 -21.32 -9.91 -0.89
CA TRP A 38 -20.60 -9.19 -1.94
C TRP A 38 -20.77 -7.67 -1.76
N GLY A 39 -19.73 -6.90 -2.06
CA GLY A 39 -19.74 -5.43 -2.00
C GLY A 39 -19.00 -4.81 -0.81
N TYR A 40 -18.33 -5.62 0.02
CA TYR A 40 -17.50 -5.10 1.11
C TYR A 40 -16.04 -4.96 0.68
N PHE A 41 -15.48 -3.78 0.84
CA PHE A 41 -14.06 -3.52 0.64
C PHE A 41 -13.38 -3.16 1.97
N ASN A 42 -12.33 -3.90 2.34
CA ASN A 42 -11.61 -3.64 3.58
C ASN A 42 -10.64 -2.45 3.42
N PHE A 43 -11.18 -1.22 3.45
CA PHE A 43 -10.38 0.00 3.40
C PHE A 43 -9.33 0.04 4.52
N GLY A 44 -9.66 -0.38 5.73
CA GLY A 44 -8.73 -0.37 6.86
C GLY A 44 -7.49 -1.24 6.63
N LYS A 45 -7.64 -2.41 5.99
CA LYS A 45 -6.51 -3.29 5.65
C LYS A 45 -5.72 -2.73 4.46
N PHE A 46 -6.39 -2.45 3.34
CA PHE A 46 -5.71 -2.16 2.08
C PHE A 46 -5.25 -0.70 1.91
N PHE A 47 -5.89 0.26 2.59
CA PHE A 47 -5.46 1.66 2.66
C PHE A 47 -4.71 1.98 3.97
N GLY A 48 -4.59 1.01 4.88
CA GLY A 48 -3.77 1.11 6.09
C GLY A 48 -2.30 0.75 5.85
N SER A 49 -1.60 0.36 6.92
CA SER A 49 -0.18 0.00 6.88
C SER A 49 0.15 -1.14 5.90
N TYR A 50 -0.80 -2.04 5.63
CA TYR A 50 -0.61 -3.17 4.70
C TYR A 50 -0.49 -2.73 3.23
N GLY A 51 -1.08 -1.59 2.86
CA GLY A 51 -1.01 -1.05 1.50
C GLY A 51 0.21 -0.18 1.22
N PHE A 52 0.92 0.27 2.26
CA PHE A 52 1.90 1.35 2.13
C PHE A 52 3.09 0.99 1.24
N PHE A 53 3.70 -0.18 1.46
CA PHE A 53 4.78 -0.69 0.58
C PHE A 53 4.33 -0.91 -0.86
N THR A 54 3.10 -1.38 -1.03
CA THR A 54 2.55 -1.60 -2.36
C THR A 54 2.44 -0.29 -3.13
N VAL A 55 2.00 0.79 -2.48
CA VAL A 55 1.92 2.12 -3.11
C VAL A 55 3.32 2.63 -3.49
N MET A 56 4.33 2.43 -2.64
CA MET A 56 5.70 2.87 -2.92
C MET A 56 6.27 2.15 -4.15
N ILE A 57 6.15 0.82 -4.19
CA ILE A 57 6.71 0.00 -5.27
C ILE A 57 5.91 0.19 -6.57
N MET A 58 4.60 -0.02 -6.52
CA MET A 58 3.75 0.04 -7.71
C MET A 58 3.66 1.48 -8.24
N GLY A 59 3.57 2.47 -7.35
CA GLY A 59 3.59 3.88 -7.71
C GLY A 59 4.93 4.27 -8.33
N GLY A 60 6.05 3.82 -7.76
CA GLY A 60 7.38 4.04 -8.33
C GLY A 60 7.54 3.44 -9.73
N ILE A 61 7.10 2.19 -9.94
CA ILE A 61 7.14 1.51 -11.25
C ILE A 61 6.27 2.25 -12.28
N ALA A 62 5.01 2.55 -11.93
CA ALA A 62 4.08 3.24 -12.80
C ALA A 62 4.58 4.65 -13.18
N MET A 63 5.10 5.39 -12.20
CA MET A 63 5.64 6.73 -12.41
C MET A 63 6.93 6.70 -13.25
N THR A 64 7.79 5.70 -13.05
CA THR A 64 9.00 5.54 -13.86
C THR A 64 8.67 5.30 -15.33
N LEU A 65 7.69 4.44 -15.62
CA LEU A 65 7.21 4.23 -17.00
C LEU A 65 6.63 5.52 -17.58
N TYR A 66 5.79 6.23 -16.81
CA TYR A 66 5.20 7.50 -17.24
C TYR A 66 6.28 8.52 -17.63
N ILE A 67 7.27 8.73 -16.75
CA ILE A 67 8.38 9.67 -16.99
C ILE A 67 9.21 9.23 -18.19
N TRP A 68 9.46 7.94 -18.34
CA TRP A 68 10.21 7.40 -19.47
C TRP A 68 9.52 7.67 -20.81
N LEU A 69 8.20 7.41 -20.91
CA LEU A 69 7.42 7.69 -22.11
C LEU A 69 7.34 9.19 -22.43
N MET A 70 7.19 10.03 -21.41
CA MET A 70 7.23 11.49 -21.55
C MET A 70 8.59 11.95 -22.11
N LYS A 71 9.71 11.44 -21.56
CA LYS A 71 11.07 11.76 -22.06
C LYS A 71 11.31 11.28 -23.48
N LYS A 72 10.64 10.20 -23.90
CA LYS A 72 10.71 9.67 -25.28
C LYS A 72 9.74 10.35 -26.25
N ASN A 73 8.98 11.36 -25.81
CA ASN A 73 7.95 12.03 -26.61
C ASN A 73 6.91 11.04 -27.18
N VAL A 74 6.62 9.95 -26.46
CA VAL A 74 5.54 9.02 -26.79
C VAL A 74 4.23 9.60 -26.23
N THR A 75 3.76 10.64 -26.89
CA THR A 75 2.64 11.47 -26.44
C THR A 75 1.74 11.84 -27.63
N ILE A 76 0.53 12.32 -27.32
CA ILE A 76 -0.34 12.90 -28.34
C ILE A 76 0.15 14.32 -28.62
N LYS A 77 0.59 14.57 -29.86
CA LYS A 77 1.03 15.90 -30.30
C LYS A 77 -0.19 16.73 -30.66
N MET A 78 -0.28 17.92 -30.08
CA MET A 78 -1.36 18.87 -30.37
C MET A 78 -0.90 19.93 -31.37
N PRO A 79 -1.80 20.42 -32.26
CA PRO A 79 -1.54 21.58 -33.10
C PRO A 79 -1.32 22.84 -32.27
N GLU A 80 -0.63 23.83 -32.84
CA GLU A 80 -0.37 25.13 -32.19
C GLU A 80 -1.64 25.93 -31.87
N ALA A 81 -2.74 25.65 -32.57
CA ALA A 81 -4.04 26.28 -32.33
C ALA A 81 -4.69 25.87 -30.99
N VAL A 82 -4.20 24.82 -30.32
CA VAL A 82 -4.79 24.30 -29.07
C VAL A 82 -4.20 25.03 -27.85
N PRO A 83 -5.04 25.62 -26.98
CA PRO A 83 -4.57 26.27 -25.76
C PRO A 83 -3.67 25.38 -24.89
N PRO A 84 -2.60 25.92 -24.26
CA PRO A 84 -1.60 25.13 -23.53
C PRO A 84 -2.15 24.24 -22.42
N ALA A 85 -3.21 24.69 -21.73
CA ALA A 85 -3.85 23.91 -20.66
C ALA A 85 -4.48 22.61 -21.20
N ILE A 86 -5.12 22.68 -22.37
CA ILE A 86 -5.74 21.54 -23.03
C ILE A 86 -4.64 20.62 -23.59
N ALA A 87 -3.64 21.19 -24.25
CA ALA A 87 -2.53 20.40 -24.82
C ALA A 87 -1.80 19.56 -23.76
N LYS A 88 -1.53 20.12 -22.58
CA LYS A 88 -0.88 19.38 -21.47
C LYS A 88 -1.71 18.20 -20.98
N ALA A 89 -3.03 18.37 -20.83
CA ALA A 89 -3.91 17.30 -20.37
C ALA A 89 -3.88 16.09 -21.32
N PHE A 90 -3.89 16.32 -22.64
CA PHE A 90 -3.86 15.25 -23.63
C PHE A 90 -2.46 14.64 -23.85
N THR A 91 -1.40 15.44 -23.70
CA THR A 91 -0.02 14.97 -23.83
C THR A 91 0.26 13.78 -22.89
N GLY A 92 -0.27 13.83 -21.66
CA GLY A 92 -0.08 12.80 -20.65
C GLY A 92 -0.95 11.54 -20.81
N ILE A 93 -1.94 11.51 -21.71
CA ILE A 93 -2.90 10.40 -21.82
C ILE A 93 -2.22 9.08 -22.16
N ILE A 94 -1.35 9.05 -23.18
CA ILE A 94 -0.67 7.83 -23.60
C ILE A 94 0.25 7.30 -22.47
N PRO A 95 1.14 8.13 -21.87
CA PRO A 95 1.95 7.71 -20.73
C PRO A 95 1.14 7.20 -19.53
N ALA A 96 0.06 7.90 -19.16
CA ALA A 96 -0.78 7.51 -18.03
C ALA A 96 -1.53 6.20 -18.30
N THR A 97 -2.06 6.03 -19.51
CA THR A 97 -2.76 4.81 -19.93
C THR A 97 -1.80 3.62 -19.93
N ALA A 98 -0.58 3.78 -20.44
CA ALA A 98 0.43 2.74 -20.41
C ALA A 98 0.82 2.35 -18.97
N ALA A 99 0.98 3.32 -18.08
CA ALA A 99 1.24 3.07 -16.66
C ALA A 99 0.09 2.32 -15.97
N LEU A 100 -1.16 2.67 -16.29
CA LEU A 100 -2.35 1.95 -15.80
C LEU A 100 -2.38 0.51 -16.31
N TYR A 101 -2.14 0.27 -17.59
CA TYR A 101 -2.09 -1.09 -18.14
C TYR A 101 -0.94 -1.89 -17.54
N LEU A 102 0.23 -1.29 -17.31
CA LEU A 102 1.34 -1.96 -16.63
C LEU A 102 0.94 -2.41 -15.23
N ALA A 103 0.35 -1.52 -14.43
CA ALA A 103 -0.15 -1.87 -13.09
C ALA A 103 -1.23 -2.96 -13.15
N GLY A 104 -2.14 -2.88 -14.13
CA GLY A 104 -3.17 -3.89 -14.39
C GLY A 104 -2.61 -5.26 -14.76
N VAL A 105 -1.58 -5.31 -15.62
CA VAL A 105 -0.90 -6.54 -16.03
C VAL A 105 -0.17 -7.18 -14.85
N ILE A 106 0.59 -6.40 -14.07
CA ILE A 106 1.28 -6.90 -12.86
C ILE A 106 0.24 -7.48 -11.90
N ASN A 107 -0.86 -6.76 -11.67
CA ASN A 107 -1.93 -7.22 -10.81
C ASN A 107 -2.61 -8.50 -11.31
N TYR A 108 -2.84 -8.61 -12.62
CA TYR A 108 -3.37 -9.83 -13.23
C TYR A 108 -2.43 -11.01 -13.03
N LEU A 109 -1.13 -10.85 -13.30
CA LEU A 109 -0.13 -11.90 -13.15
C LEU A 109 -0.04 -12.39 -11.69
N ILE A 110 -0.05 -11.48 -10.71
CA ILE A 110 -0.04 -11.86 -9.29
C ILE A 110 -1.35 -12.56 -8.89
N SER A 111 -2.48 -12.14 -9.45
CA SER A 111 -3.78 -12.76 -9.15
C SER A 111 -3.87 -14.24 -9.55
N LEU A 112 -3.02 -14.72 -10.46
CA LEU A 112 -2.91 -16.14 -10.82
C LEU A 112 -2.53 -17.02 -9.61
N ASN A 113 -1.83 -16.46 -8.63
CA ASN A 113 -1.46 -17.13 -7.38
C ASN A 113 -2.56 -17.06 -6.30
N LYS A 114 -3.79 -16.65 -6.66
CA LYS A 114 -4.93 -16.47 -5.74
C LYS A 114 -4.64 -15.49 -4.60
N THR A 115 -3.79 -14.50 -4.85
CA THR A 115 -3.44 -13.44 -3.90
C THR A 115 -3.61 -12.06 -4.54
N THR A 116 -3.64 -11.03 -3.70
CA THR A 116 -3.65 -9.64 -4.17
C THR A 116 -2.21 -9.12 -4.26
N VAL A 117 -1.95 -8.13 -5.12
CA VAL A 117 -0.63 -7.46 -5.17
C VAL A 117 -0.25 -6.92 -3.79
N ILE A 118 -1.25 -6.39 -3.07
CA ILE A 118 -1.05 -5.85 -1.74
C ILE A 118 -0.58 -6.93 -0.77
N GLU A 119 -1.28 -8.06 -0.70
CA GLU A 119 -0.91 -9.18 0.18
C GLU A 119 0.40 -9.85 -0.25
N PHE A 120 0.66 -9.95 -1.55
CA PHE A 120 1.90 -10.49 -2.09
C PHE A 120 3.11 -9.66 -1.67
N ILE A 121 3.05 -8.33 -1.86
CA ILE A 121 4.11 -7.42 -1.45
C ILE A 121 4.22 -7.37 0.08
N ALA A 122 3.09 -7.35 0.78
CA ALA A 122 3.08 -7.30 2.23
C ALA A 122 3.80 -8.51 2.85
N THR A 123 3.47 -9.71 2.38
CA THR A 123 4.03 -10.96 2.93
C THR A 123 5.48 -11.20 2.51
N LEU A 124 5.84 -10.93 1.25
CA LEU A 124 7.18 -11.25 0.74
C LEU A 124 8.22 -10.17 1.01
N ILE A 125 7.81 -8.90 1.12
CA ILE A 125 8.73 -7.77 1.21
C ILE A 125 8.53 -7.01 2.51
N GLN A 126 7.32 -6.54 2.78
CA GLN A 126 7.06 -5.66 3.91
C GLN A 126 7.29 -6.36 5.25
N GLU A 127 6.70 -7.55 5.47
CA GLU A 127 6.80 -8.27 6.74
C GLU A 127 8.26 -8.66 7.09
N PRO A 128 9.04 -9.30 6.20
CA PRO A 128 10.45 -9.60 6.49
C PRO A 128 11.28 -8.34 6.78
N LEU A 129 11.08 -7.27 5.99
CA LEU A 129 11.84 -6.04 6.14
C LEU A 129 11.48 -5.30 7.44
N LEU A 130 10.19 -5.26 7.80
CA LEU A 130 9.74 -4.70 9.07
C LEU A 130 10.28 -5.50 10.25
N ASN A 131 10.23 -6.83 10.21
CA ASN A 131 10.78 -7.66 11.28
C ASN A 131 12.28 -7.44 11.46
N MET A 132 13.03 -7.33 10.35
CA MET A 132 14.45 -7.03 10.40
C MET A 132 14.74 -5.62 10.93
N SER A 133 13.91 -4.63 10.61
CA SER A 133 14.11 -3.23 11.02
C SER A 133 13.92 -2.98 12.52
N GLN A 134 13.24 -3.90 13.21
CA GLN A 134 13.09 -3.84 14.67
C GLN A 134 14.33 -4.36 15.42
N GLY A 135 15.27 -5.00 14.73
CA GLY A 135 16.49 -5.52 15.34
C GLY A 135 17.43 -4.42 15.82
N PHE A 136 18.12 -4.66 16.94
CA PHE A 136 19.09 -3.74 17.53
C PHE A 136 20.11 -3.20 16.52
N TRP A 137 20.67 -4.09 15.70
CA TRP A 137 21.68 -3.72 14.69
C TRP A 137 21.12 -2.84 13.58
N ALA A 138 19.86 -3.03 13.18
CA ALA A 138 19.23 -2.20 12.16
C ALA A 138 19.04 -0.77 12.66
N VAL A 139 18.56 -0.61 13.90
CA VAL A 139 18.38 0.69 14.54
C VAL A 139 19.73 1.36 14.79
N LEU A 140 20.69 0.63 15.35
CA LEU A 140 22.04 1.16 15.62
C LEU A 140 22.72 1.66 14.35
N LEU A 141 22.67 0.86 13.26
CA LEU A 141 23.23 1.27 11.98
C LEU A 141 22.58 2.55 11.47
N MET A 142 21.24 2.61 11.52
CA MET A 142 20.50 3.78 11.03
C MET A 142 20.84 5.04 11.85
N THR A 143 20.82 4.95 13.17
CA THR A 143 21.21 6.05 14.06
C THR A 143 22.66 6.47 13.81
N LEU A 144 23.59 5.53 13.66
CA LEU A 144 24.99 5.85 13.34
C LEU A 144 25.11 6.61 12.02
N LEU A 145 24.42 6.18 10.97
CA LEU A 145 24.43 6.87 9.68
C LEU A 145 23.85 8.29 9.78
N VAL A 146 22.76 8.47 10.54
CA VAL A 146 22.21 9.81 10.82
C VAL A 146 23.27 10.71 11.48
N GLN A 147 23.97 10.20 12.50
CA GLN A 147 25.02 10.95 13.20
C GLN A 147 26.24 11.24 12.30
N ILE A 148 26.62 10.32 11.42
CA ILE A 148 27.69 10.55 10.45
C ILE A 148 27.33 11.71 9.51
N PHE A 149 26.10 11.77 9.00
CA PHE A 149 25.70 12.89 8.17
C PHE A 149 25.71 14.21 8.95
N TRP A 150 25.24 14.20 10.20
CA TRP A 150 25.32 15.37 11.07
C TRP A 150 26.76 15.82 11.34
N PHE A 151 27.70 14.89 11.51
CA PHE A 151 29.13 15.19 11.66
C PHE A 151 29.70 15.97 10.48
N PHE A 152 29.25 15.68 9.25
CA PHE A 152 29.61 16.43 8.04
C PHE A 152 28.75 17.68 7.80
N GLY A 153 27.89 18.07 8.74
CA GLY A 153 27.02 19.24 8.64
C GLY A 153 25.80 19.03 7.74
N LEU A 154 25.50 17.78 7.36
CA LEU A 154 24.30 17.43 6.60
C LEU A 154 23.18 17.02 7.59
N HIS A 155 21.95 17.43 7.30
CA HIS A 155 20.82 17.09 8.17
C HIS A 155 20.47 15.59 8.02
N GLY A 156 21.07 14.73 8.86
CA GLY A 156 21.10 13.28 8.66
C GLY A 156 19.72 12.63 8.53
N THR A 157 18.76 13.06 9.34
CA THR A 157 17.37 12.57 9.28
C THR A 157 16.64 13.00 8.00
N ASN A 158 17.02 14.11 7.36
CA ASN A 158 16.43 14.54 6.09
C ASN A 158 17.09 13.79 4.92
N VAL A 159 18.41 13.61 4.98
CA VAL A 159 19.16 12.84 3.98
C VAL A 159 18.67 11.38 3.95
N LEU A 160 18.48 10.78 5.12
CA LEU A 160 17.99 9.41 5.26
C LEU A 160 16.46 9.31 5.35
N GLY A 161 15.74 10.43 5.27
CA GLY A 161 14.29 10.50 5.34
C GLY A 161 13.59 9.48 4.44
N PRO A 162 13.96 9.35 3.16
CA PRO A 162 13.35 8.34 2.28
C PRO A 162 13.49 6.91 2.80
N VAL A 163 14.62 6.56 3.43
CA VAL A 163 14.86 5.22 4.00
C VAL A 163 14.05 5.03 5.28
N LEU A 164 14.08 6.04 6.16
CA LEU A 164 13.34 6.05 7.41
C LEU A 164 11.83 5.93 7.17
N ASP A 165 11.31 6.68 6.20
CA ASP A 165 9.90 6.68 5.82
C ASP A 165 9.51 5.39 5.10
N SER A 166 10.38 4.82 4.26
CA SER A 166 10.07 3.57 3.57
C SER A 166 9.87 2.41 4.55
N ILE A 167 10.62 2.38 5.65
CA ILE A 167 10.63 1.22 6.57
C ILE A 167 9.82 1.51 7.85
N TRP A 168 10.20 2.53 8.61
CA TRP A 168 9.66 2.76 9.96
C TRP A 168 8.37 3.58 10.00
N LEU A 169 8.00 4.28 8.92
CA LEU A 169 6.68 4.93 8.83
C LEU A 169 5.56 3.88 8.77
N THR A 170 5.80 2.78 8.06
CA THR A 170 4.85 1.67 8.00
C THR A 170 4.61 1.06 9.39
N ALA A 171 5.67 0.90 10.19
CA ALA A 171 5.57 0.48 11.58
C ALA A 171 4.78 1.48 12.45
N GLN A 172 4.99 2.78 12.23
CA GLN A 172 4.25 3.84 12.91
C GLN A 172 2.75 3.81 12.58
N ILE A 173 2.40 3.65 11.29
CA ILE A 173 1.00 3.54 10.85
C ILE A 173 0.36 2.29 11.44
N ALA A 174 1.09 1.17 11.51
CA ALA A 174 0.59 -0.06 12.12
C ALA A 174 0.31 0.11 13.63
N ASN A 175 1.20 0.77 14.36
CA ASN A 175 0.97 1.12 15.76
C ASN A 175 -0.23 2.06 15.94
N MET A 176 -0.37 3.08 15.10
CA MET A 176 -1.51 3.98 15.14
C MET A 176 -2.84 3.24 14.90
N ASN A 177 -2.85 2.32 13.93
CA ASN A 177 -4.02 1.48 13.64
C ASN A 177 -4.38 0.54 14.80
N ALA A 178 -3.38 -0.04 15.48
CA ALA A 178 -3.60 -0.88 16.66
C ALA A 178 -4.12 -0.05 17.85
N PHE A 179 -3.51 1.13 18.08
CA PHE A 179 -3.92 2.05 19.13
C PHE A 179 -5.37 2.50 18.98
N MET A 180 -5.80 2.87 17.76
CA MET A 180 -7.18 3.26 17.47
C MET A 180 -8.20 2.14 17.75
N LYS A 181 -7.76 0.88 17.78
CA LYS A 181 -8.59 -0.29 18.10
C LYS A 181 -8.49 -0.71 19.57
N GLY A 182 -7.67 -0.05 20.38
CA GLY A 182 -7.36 -0.47 21.75
C GLY A 182 -6.52 -1.76 21.83
N GLU A 183 -5.82 -2.11 20.75
CA GLU A 183 -4.94 -3.28 20.68
C GLU A 183 -3.51 -2.91 21.13
N ALA A 184 -2.73 -3.93 21.50
CA ALA A 184 -1.31 -3.74 21.82
C ALA A 184 -0.52 -3.26 20.58
N LEU A 185 0.47 -2.39 20.80
CA LEU A 185 1.30 -1.84 19.73
C LEU A 185 2.25 -2.93 19.18
N PRO A 186 2.19 -3.27 17.88
CA PRO A 186 2.99 -4.37 17.31
C PRO A 186 4.49 -4.07 17.17
N PHE A 187 4.88 -2.79 17.07
CA PHE A 187 6.28 -2.41 16.82
C PHE A 187 6.83 -1.52 17.93
N VAL A 188 8.10 -1.73 18.27
CA VAL A 188 8.81 -0.92 19.27
C VAL A 188 9.42 0.31 18.61
N TRP A 189 10.13 0.11 17.50
CA TRP A 189 10.80 1.17 16.76
C TRP A 189 9.89 1.67 15.63
N THR A 190 9.61 2.97 15.65
CA THR A 190 8.76 3.67 14.70
C THR A 190 9.50 4.86 14.10
N ARG A 191 8.94 5.49 13.06
CA ARG A 191 9.57 6.64 12.40
C ARG A 191 9.87 7.77 13.38
N ASN A 192 8.94 8.06 14.29
CA ASN A 192 9.08 9.05 15.36
C ASN A 192 10.22 8.72 16.34
N ALA A 193 10.59 7.45 16.54
CA ALA A 193 11.68 7.11 17.45
C ALA A 193 13.01 7.74 16.99
N PHE A 194 13.24 7.82 15.67
CA PHE A 194 14.43 8.48 15.12
C PHE A 194 14.35 10.00 15.21
N ASP A 195 13.16 10.60 15.17
CA ASP A 195 13.04 12.05 15.34
C ASP A 195 13.22 12.50 16.79
N LEU A 196 12.89 11.62 17.75
CA LEU A 196 12.98 11.93 19.19
C LEU A 196 14.33 11.59 19.81
N TYR A 197 15.01 10.55 19.30
CA TYR A 197 16.18 9.97 19.97
C TYR A 197 17.44 9.88 19.11
N ALA A 198 17.41 10.22 17.82
CA ALA A 198 18.55 10.09 16.90
C ALA A 198 19.10 11.42 16.41
#